data_AF-U2YDP3-F1
#
_entry.id   AF-U2YDP3-F1
#
_cell.length_a   1.000
_cell.length_b   1.000
_cell.length_c   1.000
_cell.angle_alpha   90.00
_cell.angle_beta   90.00
_cell.angle_gamma   90.00
#
_symmetry.space_group_name_H-M   'P 1'
#
loop_
_entity.id
_entity.type
_entity.pdbx_description
1 polymer ?
#
loop_
_entity_poly.entity_id
_entity_poly.type
_entity_poly.pdbx_seq_one_letter_code
_entity_poly.pdbx_strand_id
1 'polypeptide(L)' 'MQLTFYEVASVLKAKNDVHLFPDCTFRKAEFDSRLIGEGDLFLPLKGARDGHDFIATAFKNGAVATLSEKE' A
#
# COMPACT_ATOMS: atom_id res chain seq x y z
N MET A 1 8.82 -10.19 3.55
CA MET A 1 9.16 -9.12 4.51
C MET A 1 8.45 -9.45 5.83
N GLN A 2 8.99 -9.06 6.99
CA GLN A 2 8.29 -9.19 8.28
C GLN A 2 7.90 -7.78 8.75
N LEU A 3 6.95 -7.14 8.06
CA LEU A 3 6.39 -5.86 8.47
C LEU A 3 4.87 -5.97 8.43
N THR A 4 4.21 -5.43 9.46
CA THR A 4 2.74 -5.39 9.51
C THR A 4 2.18 -4.03 9.10
N PHE A 5 0.88 -4.00 8.82
CA PHE A 5 0.13 -2.80 8.46
C PHE A 5 0.24 -1.75 9.58
N TYR A 6 0.05 -2.14 10.84
CA TYR A 6 0.20 -1.23 11.98
C TYR A 6 1.63 -0.75 12.20
N GLU A 7 2.64 -1.61 11.98
CA GLU A 7 4.04 -1.18 12.08
C GLU A 7 4.38 -0.12 11.03
N VAL A 8 4.00 -0.37 9.77
CA VAL A 8 4.23 0.59 8.68
C VAL A 8 3.49 1.90 8.95
N ALA A 9 2.23 1.83 9.38
CA ALA A 9 1.47 3.01 9.75
C ALA A 9 2.12 3.82 10.88
N SER A 10 2.62 3.14 11.92
CA SER A 10 3.30 3.76 13.06
C SER A 10 4.60 4.46 12.64
N VAL A 11 5.45 3.77 11.86
CA VAL A 11 6.73 4.32 11.37
C VAL A 11 6.50 5.52 10.46
N LEU A 12 5.49 5.46 9.58
CA LEU A 12 5.17 6.54 8.65
C LEU A 12 4.33 7.65 9.27
N LYS A 13 3.89 7.50 10.53
CA LYS A 13 2.98 8.43 11.21
C LYS A 13 1.75 8.71 10.36
N ALA A 14 1.07 7.64 9.96
CA ALA A 14 -0.15 7.69 9.17
C ALA A 14 -1.15 8.69 9.80
N LYS A 15 -1.76 9.52 8.96
CA LYS A 15 -2.66 10.61 9.40
C LYS A 15 -4.10 10.17 9.60
N ASN A 16 -4.46 8.99 9.09
CA ASN A 16 -5.78 8.39 9.18
C ASN A 16 -5.86 7.42 10.37
N ASP A 17 -7.09 7.05 10.76
CA ASP A 17 -7.30 6.01 11.76
C ASP A 17 -7.08 4.62 11.14
N VAL A 18 -5.90 4.06 11.37
CA VAL A 18 -5.49 2.77 10.81
C VAL A 18 -6.17 1.58 11.48
N HIS A 19 -6.74 1.74 12.69
CA HIS A 19 -7.45 0.66 13.39
C HIS A 19 -8.83 0.37 12.79
N LEU A 20 -9.29 1.18 11.83
CA LEU A 20 -10.46 0.88 11.00
C LEU A 20 -10.23 -0.33 10.08
N PHE A 21 -8.97 -0.71 9.87
CA PHE A 21 -8.57 -1.82 9.01
C PHE A 21 -7.90 -2.92 9.84
N PRO A 22 -8.06 -4.20 9.49
CA PRO A 22 -7.40 -5.29 10.19
C PRO A 22 -5.88 -5.22 9.98
N ASP A 23 -5.12 -5.59 11.01
CA ASP A 23 -3.67 -5.75 10.85
C ASP A 23 -3.37 -6.91 9.89
N CYS A 24 -2.37 -6.74 9.05
CA CYS A 24 -1.92 -7.75 8.12
C CYS A 24 -0.41 -7.67 7.89
N THR A 25 0.20 -8.79 7.54
CA THR A 25 1.63 -8.85 7.23
C THR A 25 1.85 -8.69 5.73
N PHE A 26 2.75 -7.78 5.35
CA PHE A 26 3.10 -7.59 3.95
C PHE A 26 4.11 -8.62 3.47
N ARG A 27 3.84 -9.20 2.30
CA ARG A 27 4.78 -10.09 1.63
C ARG A 27 5.96 -9.30 1.06
N LYS A 28 5.67 -8.27 0.25
CA LYS A 28 6.63 -7.32 -0.33
C LYS A 28 5.97 -5.96 -0.55
N ALA A 29 6.78 -4.96 -0.89
CA ALA A 29 6.30 -3.64 -1.29
C ALA A 29 6.65 -3.41 -2.76
N GLU A 30 5.71 -2.86 -3.54
CA GLU A 30 5.87 -2.65 -4.98
C GLU A 30 5.26 -1.31 -5.41
N PHE A 31 5.93 -0.60 -6.31
CA PHE A 31 5.45 0.66 -6.87
C PHE A 31 4.87 0.50 -8.29
N ASP A 32 5.16 -0.62 -8.96
CA ASP A 32 4.58 -0.94 -10.26
C ASP A 32 3.34 -1.82 -10.05
N SER A 33 2.16 -1.27 -10.31
CA SER A 33 0.89 -1.99 -10.14
C SER A 33 0.83 -3.31 -10.94
N ARG A 34 1.63 -3.45 -12.01
CA ARG A 34 1.71 -4.67 -12.83
C ARG A 34 2.47 -5.82 -12.15
N LEU A 35 3.28 -5.51 -11.13
CA LEU A 35 4.10 -6.47 -10.39
C LEU A 35 3.52 -6.82 -9.00
N ILE A 36 2.43 -6.15 -8.61
CA ILE A 36 1.66 -6.45 -7.40
C ILE A 36 1.06 -7.85 -7.51
N GLY A 37 1.11 -8.57 -6.39
CA GLY A 37 0.37 -9.79 -6.16
C GLY A 37 -0.34 -9.77 -4.81
N GLU A 38 -0.95 -10.91 -4.47
CA GLU A 38 -1.64 -11.10 -3.20
C GLU A 38 -0.74 -10.90 -1.99
N GLY A 39 -1.18 -10.04 -1.05
CA GLY A 39 -0.48 -9.77 0.20
C GLY A 39 0.57 -8.65 0.10
N ASP A 40 0.61 -7.92 -1.01
CA ASP A 40 1.61 -6.87 -1.23
C ASP A 40 1.13 -5.49 -0.77
N LEU A 41 2.10 -4.63 -0.45
CA LEU A 41 1.91 -3.21 -0.21
C LEU A 41 2.17 -2.42 -1.49
N PHE A 42 1.19 -1.66 -1.96
CA PHE A 42 1.36 -0.76 -3.10
C PHE A 42 1.92 0.61 -2.69
N LEU A 43 2.91 1.09 -3.43
CA LEU A 43 3.59 2.35 -3.19
C LEU A 43 3.39 3.28 -4.41
N PRO A 44 2.32 4.10 -4.44
CA PRO A 44 2.10 5.02 -5.56
C PRO A 44 3.10 6.17 -5.51
N LEU A 45 4.12 6.09 -6.35
CA LEU A 45 5.12 7.14 -6.52
C LEU A 45 4.71 8.08 -7.66
N LYS A 46 5.07 9.36 -7.54
CA LYS A 46 4.95 10.33 -8.63
C LYS A 46 6.13 10.16 -9.59
N GLY A 47 5.88 9.51 -10.73
CA GLY A 47 6.86 9.34 -11.80
C GLY A 47 6.42 10.08 -13.05
N ALA A 48 6.64 9.45 -14.22
CA ALA A 48 6.11 9.97 -15.49
C ALA A 48 4.57 10.01 -15.54
N ARG A 49 3.91 9.19 -14.72
CA ARG A 49 2.47 9.23 -14.44
C ARG A 49 2.28 9.19 -12.93
N ASP A 50 1.15 9.69 -12.45
CA ASP A 50 0.82 9.62 -11.04
C ASP A 50 0.48 8.17 -10.66
N GLY A 51 1.29 7.56 -9.79
CA GLY A 51 1.05 6.20 -9.28
C GLY A 51 -0.31 6.04 -8.60
N HIS A 52 -0.88 7.14 -8.09
CA HIS A 52 -2.17 7.13 -7.40
C HIS A 52 -3.32 6.72 -8.34
N ASP A 53 -3.20 6.97 -9.64
CA ASP A 53 -4.21 6.54 -10.63
C ASP A 53 -4.30 5.01 -10.74
N PHE A 54 -3.27 4.29 -10.29
CA PHE A 54 -3.17 2.84 -10.37
C PHE A 54 -3.51 2.11 -9.08
N ILE A 55 -3.94 2.81 -8.03
CA ILE A 55 -4.31 2.22 -6.74
C ILE A 55 -5.40 1.16 -6.93
N ALA A 56 -6.46 1.47 -7.68
CA ALA A 56 -7.54 0.53 -7.95
C ALA A 56 -7.06 -0.73 -8.69
N THR A 57 -6.09 -0.58 -9.59
CA THR A 57 -5.48 -1.70 -10.31
C THR A 57 -4.62 -2.56 -9.39
N ALA A 58 -3.85 -1.94 -8.48
CA ALA A 58 -3.05 -2.66 -7.51
C ALA A 58 -3.94 -3.52 -6.58
N PHE A 59 -5.05 -2.99 -6.07
CA PHE A 59 -6.00 -3.78 -5.28
C PHE A 59 -6.62 -4.93 -6.08
N LYS A 60 -6.97 -4.72 -7.35
CA LYS A 60 -7.43 -5.81 -8.24
C LYS A 60 -6.39 -6.92 -8.43
N ASN A 61 -5.12 -6.57 -8.37
CA ASN A 61 -4.01 -7.51 -8.50
C ASN A 61 -3.62 -8.20 -7.17
N GLY A 62 -4.25 -7.82 -6.06
CA GLY A 62 -4.08 -8.47 -4.76
C GLY A 62 -3.32 -7.65 -3.70
N ALA A 63 -3.06 -6.36 -3.95
CA ALA A 63 -2.54 -5.49 -2.89
C ALA A 63 -3.49 -5.49 -1.68
N VAL A 64 -2.92 -5.60 -0.48
CA VAL A 64 -3.68 -5.57 0.77
C VAL A 64 -3.72 -4.18 1.40
N ALA A 65 -2.78 -3.31 1.02
CA ALA A 65 -2.79 -1.90 1.39
C ALA A 65 -2.05 -1.06 0.34
N THR A 66 -2.25 0.26 0.42
CA THR A 66 -1.50 1.25 -0.35
C THR A 66 -1.12 2.42 0.54
N LEU A 67 -0.02 3.10 0.21
CA LEU A 67 0.17 4.47 0.68
C LEU A 67 -0.64 5.44 -0.19
N SER A 68 -1.01 6.58 0.36
CA SER A 68 -1.66 7.66 -0.39
C SER A 68 -1.32 8.99 0.27
N GLU A 69 -1.02 10.01 -0.52
CA GLU A 69 -0.92 11.39 -0.03
C GLU A 69 -2.28 12.10 -0.02
N LYS A 70 -3.33 11.43 -0.47
CA LYS A 70 -4.71 11.92 -0.58
C LYS A 70 -5.63 11.06 0.30
N GLU A 71 -6.65 11.69 0.88
CA GLU A 71 -7.77 10.98 1.56
C GLU A 71 -8.61 10.17 0.57
#